data_AF-A0A1L6J718-F1
#
_entry.id   AF-A0A1L6J718-F1
#
_cell.length_a   1.000
_cell.length_b   1.000
_cell.length_c   1.000
_cell.angle_alpha   90.00
_cell.angle_beta   90.00
_cell.angle_gamma   90.00
#
_symmetry.space_group_name_H-M   'P 1'
#
loop_
_entity.id
_entity.type
_entity.pdbx_description
1 polymer ?
#
loop_
_entity_poly.entity_id
_entity_poly.type
_entity_poly.pdbx_seq_one_letter_code
_entity_poly.pdbx_strand_id
1 'polypeptide(L)'
;MMILCLVTSSANAGETVTYTYDALGRLVSVSHSGGPNSGVSSGYAYDAAGNRTNVKTTTPSSGGNCTFSVHDENFGYDWEFPSNGLAIWIDIAGTCTAPTTINYTFSGPGMPSGNFVIQPGQTSYYYYYLPVPCSYAGSGSFSTSISIASGPGSIADNAGSIHITDC
;
A
#
# COMPACT_ATOMS: atom_id res chain seq x y z
N MET A 1 -38.44 -26.85 24.55
CA MET A 1 -37.20 -26.06 24.76
C MET A 1 -36.03 -26.99 24.49
N MET A 2 -35.37 -26.86 23.35
CA MET A 2 -34.21 -27.68 22.99
C MET A 2 -33.02 -26.74 22.85
N ILE A 3 -32.08 -26.87 23.78
CA ILE A 3 -30.86 -26.07 23.80
C ILE A 3 -29.83 -26.79 22.92
N LEU A 4 -29.38 -26.11 21.88
CA LEU A 4 -28.29 -26.57 21.02
C LEU A 4 -26.97 -26.13 21.67
N CYS A 5 -26.21 -27.08 22.19
CA CYS A 5 -24.88 -26.82 22.75
C CYS A 5 -23.85 -26.93 21.62
N LEU A 6 -23.33 -25.79 21.16
CA LEU A 6 -22.17 -25.76 20.27
C LEU A 6 -20.91 -25.98 21.11
N VAL A 7 -20.24 -27.11 20.91
CA VAL A 7 -18.87 -27.29 21.38
C VAL A 7 -17.93 -26.54 20.44
N THR A 8 -17.33 -25.46 20.92
CA THR A 8 -16.28 -24.75 20.20
C THR A 8 -15.00 -25.56 20.32
N SER A 9 -14.51 -26.12 19.21
CA SER A 9 -13.14 -26.62 19.14
C SER A 9 -12.21 -25.42 19.33
N SER A 10 -11.43 -25.41 20.41
CA SER A 10 -10.35 -24.44 20.57
C SER A 10 -9.35 -24.65 19.44
N ALA A 11 -9.41 -23.80 18.42
CA ALA A 11 -8.34 -23.70 17.44
C ALA A 11 -7.07 -23.31 18.22
N ASN A 12 -6.12 -24.24 18.33
CA ASN A 12 -4.84 -23.96 18.96
C ASN A 12 -4.07 -23.05 18.00
N ALA A 13 -4.15 -21.74 18.22
CA ALA A 13 -3.35 -20.74 17.51
C ALA A 13 -1.92 -20.75 18.08
N GLY A 14 -1.18 -21.84 17.82
CA GLY A 14 0.24 -21.91 18.15
C GLY A 14 1.01 -20.91 17.29
N GLU A 15 1.68 -19.96 17.92
CA GLU A 15 2.58 -19.01 17.29
C GLU A 15 4.03 -19.39 17.63
N THR A 16 4.87 -19.47 16.61
CA THR A 16 6.31 -19.70 16.70
C THR A 16 7.02 -18.39 16.38
N VAL A 17 7.90 -17.95 17.27
CA VAL A 17 8.72 -16.75 17.06
C VAL A 17 10.18 -17.16 16.99
N THR A 18 10.82 -16.87 15.86
CA THR A 18 12.23 -17.18 15.62
C THR A 18 13.06 -15.90 15.77
N TYR A 19 14.15 -15.99 16.54
CA TYR A 19 15.08 -14.89 16.78
C TYR A 19 16.43 -15.23 16.16
N THR A 20 17.03 -14.28 15.47
CA THR A 20 18.36 -14.41 14.86
C THR A 20 19.28 -13.32 15.38
N TYR A 21 20.53 -13.68 15.63
CA TYR A 21 21.53 -12.82 16.26
C TYR A 21 22.77 -12.71 15.38
N ASP A 22 23.45 -11.57 15.46
CA ASP A 22 24.79 -11.42 14.88
C ASP A 22 25.87 -12.10 15.75
N ALA A 23 27.12 -12.09 15.28
CA ALA A 23 28.25 -12.68 15.99
C ALA A 23 28.56 -11.99 17.34
N LEU A 24 28.02 -10.79 17.57
CA LEU A 24 28.15 -10.05 18.83
C LEU A 24 26.97 -10.32 19.78
N GLY A 25 26.03 -11.20 19.40
CA GLY A 25 24.87 -11.55 20.20
C GLY A 25 23.74 -10.53 20.15
N ARG A 26 23.76 -9.60 19.19
CA ARG A 26 22.70 -8.58 19.04
C ARG A 26 21.60 -9.12 18.13
N LEU A 27 20.34 -8.83 18.46
CA LEU A 27 19.17 -9.27 17.71
C LEU A 27 19.11 -8.58 16.34
N VAL A 28 19.17 -9.34 15.24
CA VAL A 28 19.14 -8.80 13.87
C VAL A 28 17.84 -9.09 13.13
N SER A 29 17.12 -10.15 13.48
CA SER A 29 15.78 -10.40 12.94
C SER A 29 14.90 -11.22 13.87
N VAL A 30 13.61 -10.87 13.85
CA VAL A 30 12.50 -11.61 14.46
C VAL A 30 11.56 -12.04 13.35
N SER A 31 11.13 -13.30 13.33
CA SER A 31 10.10 -13.78 12.39
C SER A 31 9.05 -14.62 13.10
N HIS A 32 7.79 -14.33 12.82
CA HIS A 32 6.62 -14.99 13.38
C HIS A 32 6.07 -16.00 12.36
N SER A 33 5.72 -17.20 12.80
CA SER A 33 5.06 -18.21 11.98
C SER A 33 4.02 -18.97 12.78
N GLY A 34 2.90 -19.32 12.15
CA GLY A 34 1.72 -19.82 12.90
C GLY A 34 1.05 -18.71 13.72
N GLY A 35 -0.19 -18.97 14.14
CA GLY A 35 -0.99 -18.00 14.88
C GLY A 35 -1.33 -16.73 14.10
N PRO A 36 -1.88 -15.70 14.78
CA PRO A 36 -2.43 -14.50 14.14
C PRO A 36 -1.37 -13.57 13.51
N ASN A 37 -0.11 -13.65 13.94
CA ASN A 37 0.99 -12.83 13.39
C ASN A 37 1.85 -13.60 12.38
N SER A 38 1.40 -14.76 11.90
CA SER A 38 2.17 -15.62 11.01
C SER A 38 2.60 -14.87 9.75
N GLY A 39 3.92 -14.70 9.57
CA GLY A 39 4.56 -14.00 8.46
C GLY A 39 5.04 -12.58 8.81
N VAL A 40 4.80 -12.10 10.04
CA VAL A 40 5.37 -10.83 10.51
C VAL A 40 6.86 -11.02 10.72
N SER A 41 7.68 -10.10 10.21
CA SER A 41 9.10 -10.10 10.48
C SER A 41 9.61 -8.68 10.75
N SER A 42 10.59 -8.56 11.64
CA SER A 42 11.27 -7.30 11.93
C SER A 42 12.77 -7.49 11.81
N GLY A 43 13.43 -6.64 11.02
CA GLY A 43 14.87 -6.58 10.86
C GLY A 43 15.48 -5.37 11.58
N TYR A 44 16.68 -5.54 12.14
CA TYR A 44 17.38 -4.55 12.93
C TYR A 44 18.79 -4.29 12.40
N ALA A 45 19.17 -3.02 12.34
CA ALA A 45 20.52 -2.60 11.99
C ALA A 45 21.16 -1.83 13.15
N TYR A 46 22.48 -1.95 13.29
CA TYR A 46 23.26 -1.33 14.36
C TYR A 46 24.49 -0.63 13.79
N ASP A 47 24.93 0.42 14.46
CA ASP A 47 26.25 1.01 14.23
C ASP A 47 27.36 0.20 14.92
N ALA A 48 28.61 0.64 14.74
CA ALA A 48 29.79 0.03 15.35
C ALA A 48 29.84 0.19 16.88
N ALA A 49 29.17 1.21 17.43
CA ALA A 49 29.09 1.44 18.87
C ALA A 49 27.98 0.60 19.55
N GLY A 50 27.15 -0.08 18.76
CA GLY A 50 26.06 -0.92 19.26
C GLY A 50 24.71 -0.20 19.33
N ASN A 51 24.59 1.03 18.86
CA ASN A 51 23.31 1.72 18.80
C ASN A 51 22.49 1.18 17.63
N ARG A 52 21.20 0.94 17.87
CA ARG A 52 20.26 0.55 16.82
C ARG A 52 20.00 1.74 15.91
N THR A 53 20.32 1.61 14.63
CA THR A 53 20.15 2.67 13.61
C THR A 53 18.86 2.53 12.81
N ASN A 54 18.29 1.32 12.74
CA ASN A 54 17.06 1.08 11.99
C ASN A 54 16.23 -0.08 12.56
N VAL A 55 14.92 0.00 12.32
CA VAL A 55 13.95 -1.09 12.49
C VAL A 55 13.09 -1.14 11.23
N LYS A 56 13.08 -2.29 10.53
CA LYS A 56 12.17 -2.51 9.40
C LYS A 56 11.23 -3.66 9.72
N THR A 57 9.94 -3.38 9.87
CA THR A 57 8.91 -4.40 10.09
C THR A 57 8.13 -4.65 8.81
N THR A 58 8.09 -5.90 8.38
CA THR A 58 7.24 -6.39 7.30
C THR A 58 6.13 -7.20 7.93
N THR A 59 4.89 -6.73 7.82
CA THR A 59 3.74 -7.57 8.10
C THR A 59 3.41 -8.38 6.85
N PRO A 60 2.99 -9.65 6.99
CA PRO A 60 2.36 -10.35 5.92
C PRO A 60 1.06 -9.60 5.72
N SER A 61 0.83 -9.10 4.52
CA SER A 61 -0.44 -8.49 4.26
C SER A 61 -1.49 -9.59 4.34
N SER A 62 -2.33 -9.54 5.38
CA SER A 62 -3.45 -10.45 5.57
C SER A 62 -4.37 -10.32 4.37
N GLY A 63 -4.10 -11.11 3.33
CA GLY A 63 -4.80 -11.06 2.06
C GLY A 63 -3.95 -10.75 0.81
N GLY A 64 -2.64 -10.97 0.80
CA GLY A 64 -1.82 -11.00 -0.43
C GLY A 64 -0.76 -9.90 -0.54
N ASN A 65 0.35 -10.17 -1.24
CA ASN A 65 1.53 -9.29 -1.27
C ASN A 65 1.41 -8.09 -2.23
N CYS A 66 0.19 -7.63 -2.50
CA CYS A 66 -0.01 -6.59 -3.49
C CYS A 66 0.55 -5.24 -3.01
N THR A 67 1.14 -4.53 -3.96
CA THR A 67 1.68 -3.18 -3.79
C THR A 67 1.03 -2.28 -4.82
N PHE A 68 0.61 -1.09 -4.39
CA PHE A 68 -0.04 -0.12 -5.24
C PHE A 68 0.89 1.06 -5.50
N SER A 69 0.97 1.49 -6.76
CA SER A 69 1.60 2.74 -7.15
C SER A 69 0.67 3.52 -8.07
N VAL A 70 0.72 4.84 -7.99
CA VAL A 70 0.01 5.72 -8.93
C VAL A 70 1.01 6.24 -9.97
N HIS A 71 0.67 6.12 -11.25
CA HIS A 71 1.44 6.68 -12.37
C HIS A 71 0.51 7.39 -13.37
N ASP A 72 1.02 8.31 -14.18
CA ASP A 72 0.31 8.84 -15.34
C ASP A 72 0.60 7.98 -16.59
N GLU A 73 0.03 8.30 -17.75
CA GLU A 73 0.22 7.57 -19.01
C GLU A 73 1.64 7.65 -19.60
N ASN A 74 2.64 7.13 -18.88
CA ASN A 74 3.93 6.66 -19.39
C ASN A 74 4.71 7.69 -20.24
N PHE A 75 5.01 8.87 -19.69
CA PHE A 75 6.08 9.70 -20.25
C PHE A 75 7.19 9.92 -19.23
N GLY A 76 8.37 9.37 -19.54
CA GLY A 76 9.63 9.68 -18.85
C GLY A 76 10.13 11.11 -19.03
N TYR A 77 9.24 12.06 -19.34
CA TYR A 77 9.46 13.50 -19.35
C TYR A 77 8.16 14.21 -18.96
N ASP A 78 8.25 14.91 -17.84
CA ASP A 78 7.29 15.59 -16.97
C ASP A 78 6.76 16.94 -17.51
N TRP A 79 6.85 17.19 -18.82
CA TRP A 79 6.75 18.56 -19.37
C TRP A 79 5.64 18.81 -20.40
N GLU A 80 4.87 17.80 -20.82
CA GLU A 80 3.88 18.01 -21.87
C GLU A 80 2.49 17.51 -21.44
N PHE A 81 1.62 18.45 -21.11
CA PHE A 81 0.18 18.21 -21.19
C PHE A 81 -0.21 18.30 -22.67
N PRO A 82 -0.62 17.20 -23.34
CA PRO A 82 -1.35 17.36 -24.58
C PRO A 82 -2.64 18.11 -24.26
N SER A 83 -3.22 18.80 -25.23
CA SER A 83 -4.47 19.58 -25.13
C SER A 83 -5.73 18.74 -24.79
N ASN A 84 -5.54 17.55 -24.23
CA ASN A 84 -6.50 16.49 -23.98
C ASN A 84 -6.48 16.13 -22.48
N GLY A 85 -7.49 15.39 -22.03
CA GLY A 85 -7.59 15.05 -20.61
C GLY A 85 -6.47 14.14 -20.10
N LEU A 86 -6.10 14.28 -18.82
CA LEU A 86 -5.05 13.50 -18.16
C LEU A 86 -5.60 12.19 -17.60
N ALA A 87 -4.94 11.09 -17.95
CA ALA A 87 -5.21 9.74 -17.47
C ALA A 87 -4.31 9.37 -16.27
N ILE A 88 -4.92 8.98 -15.14
CA ILE A 88 -4.19 8.41 -13.98
C ILE A 88 -4.44 6.91 -13.85
N TRP A 89 -3.35 6.17 -13.67
CA TRP A 89 -3.30 4.73 -13.52
C TRP A 89 -2.85 4.32 -12.12
N ILE A 90 -3.38 3.19 -11.67
CA ILE A 90 -2.97 2.57 -10.41
C ILE A 90 -2.45 1.17 -10.75
N ASP A 91 -1.14 1.00 -10.65
CA ASP A 91 -0.50 -0.30 -10.82
C ASP A 91 -0.71 -1.16 -9.60
N ILE A 92 -0.75 -2.46 -9.84
CA ILE A 92 -0.80 -3.47 -8.81
C ILE A 92 0.34 -4.45 -9.08
N ALA A 93 1.40 -4.37 -8.29
CA ALA A 93 2.45 -5.37 -8.30
C ALA A 93 2.14 -6.44 -7.25
N GLY A 94 2.31 -7.72 -7.60
CA GLY A 94 1.86 -8.85 -6.76
C GLY A 94 0.36 -9.13 -6.93
N THR A 95 -0.23 -9.86 -5.98
CA THR A 95 -1.65 -10.24 -6.05
C THR A 95 -2.37 -10.00 -4.73
N CYS A 96 -3.47 -9.24 -4.80
CA CYS A 96 -4.42 -9.17 -3.69
C CYS A 96 -5.29 -10.43 -3.72
N THR A 97 -5.43 -11.10 -2.58
CA THR A 97 -6.27 -12.29 -2.39
C THR A 97 -7.64 -11.94 -1.79
N ALA A 98 -7.88 -10.68 -1.43
CA ALA A 98 -9.17 -10.16 -0.99
C ALA A 98 -9.42 -8.76 -1.59
N PRO A 99 -10.68 -8.31 -1.66
CA PRO A 99 -11.00 -6.98 -2.16
C PRO A 99 -10.28 -5.90 -1.34
N THR A 100 -9.67 -4.93 -2.03
CA THR A 100 -8.97 -3.80 -1.40
C THR A 100 -9.63 -2.50 -1.81
N THR A 101 -10.06 -1.71 -0.85
CA THR A 101 -10.62 -0.39 -1.10
C THR A 101 -9.51 0.65 -1.04
N ILE A 102 -9.34 1.40 -2.12
CA ILE A 102 -8.37 2.49 -2.23
C ILE A 102 -9.15 3.80 -2.29
N ASN A 103 -8.82 4.73 -1.40
CA ASN A 103 -9.26 6.12 -1.51
C ASN A 103 -8.29 6.87 -2.41
N TYR A 104 -8.81 7.83 -3.18
CA TYR A 104 -8.00 8.76 -3.94
C TYR A 104 -8.48 10.18 -3.68
N THR A 105 -7.55 11.12 -3.74
CA THR A 105 -7.81 12.55 -3.63
C THR A 105 -6.97 13.32 -4.63
N PHE A 106 -7.54 14.41 -5.14
CA PHE A 106 -6.86 15.37 -5.98
C PHE A 106 -6.82 16.71 -5.23
N SER A 107 -5.65 17.34 -5.16
CA SER A 107 -5.53 18.65 -4.52
C SER A 107 -6.09 19.74 -5.44
N GLY A 108 -7.01 20.54 -4.92
CA GLY A 108 -7.55 21.70 -5.63
C GLY A 108 -9.04 21.89 -5.33
N PRO A 109 -9.54 23.13 -5.32
CA PRO A 109 -10.95 23.40 -5.11
C PRO A 109 -11.79 22.77 -6.23
N GLY A 110 -12.79 21.96 -5.86
CA GLY A 110 -13.69 21.31 -6.83
C GLY A 110 -13.13 20.05 -7.50
N MET A 111 -11.93 19.61 -7.12
CA MET A 111 -11.36 18.37 -7.64
C MET A 111 -12.06 17.14 -7.05
N PRO A 112 -12.18 16.04 -7.83
CA PRO A 112 -12.87 14.84 -7.39
C PRO A 112 -12.10 14.11 -6.28
N SER A 113 -12.84 13.46 -5.40
CA SER A 113 -12.30 12.53 -4.39
C SER A 113 -13.27 11.38 -4.21
N GLY A 114 -12.78 10.22 -3.81
CA GLY A 114 -13.64 9.06 -3.61
C GLY A 114 -12.85 7.80 -3.36
N ASN A 115 -13.49 6.67 -3.65
CA ASN A 115 -12.89 5.36 -3.46
C ASN A 115 -13.26 4.40 -4.60
N PHE A 116 -12.43 3.38 -4.80
CA PHE A 116 -12.70 2.25 -5.67
C PHE A 116 -12.23 0.95 -5.02
N VAL A 117 -12.70 -0.19 -5.53
CA VAL A 117 -12.38 -1.51 -4.99
C VAL A 117 -11.61 -2.31 -6.01
N ILE A 118 -10.35 -2.64 -5.68
CA ILE A 118 -9.54 -3.61 -6.40
C ILE A 118 -10.04 -5.01 -6.05
N GLN A 119 -10.42 -5.78 -7.07
CA GLN A 119 -10.85 -7.16 -6.89
C GLN A 119 -9.65 -8.11 -6.77
N PRO A 120 -9.82 -9.29 -6.13
CA PRO A 120 -8.77 -10.29 -6.07
C PRO A 120 -8.27 -10.69 -7.46
N GLY A 121 -6.95 -10.79 -7.61
CA GLY A 121 -6.30 -11.17 -8.88
C GLY A 121 -6.22 -10.07 -9.95
N GLN A 122 -6.69 -8.85 -9.67
CA GLN A 122 -6.55 -7.71 -10.57
C GLN A 122 -5.11 -7.17 -10.56
N THR A 123 -4.58 -6.78 -11.72
CA THR A 123 -3.16 -6.39 -11.90
C THR A 123 -2.92 -4.92 -12.24
N SER A 124 -3.95 -4.19 -12.70
CA SER A 124 -3.91 -2.74 -12.91
C SER A 124 -5.34 -2.16 -12.87
N TYR A 125 -5.47 -0.85 -12.67
CA TYR A 125 -6.76 -0.14 -12.79
C TYR A 125 -6.60 1.28 -13.37
N TYR A 126 -7.53 1.67 -14.23
CA TYR A 126 -7.64 3.03 -14.77
C TYR A 126 -8.69 3.81 -13.98
N TYR A 127 -8.32 4.97 -13.43
CA TYR A 127 -9.17 5.63 -12.45
C TYR A 127 -9.89 6.87 -12.97
N TYR A 128 -9.22 7.80 -13.66
CA TYR A 128 -9.84 9.08 -13.99
C TYR A 128 -9.24 9.78 -15.21
N TYR A 129 -10.12 10.36 -16.04
CA TYR A 129 -9.81 11.28 -17.13
C TYR A 129 -10.07 12.71 -16.64
N LEU A 130 -9.04 13.47 -16.29
CA LEU A 130 -9.19 14.90 -15.96
C LEU A 130 -9.36 15.66 -17.28
N PRO A 131 -10.54 16.19 -17.64
CA PRO A 131 -10.82 16.68 -19.00
C PRO A 131 -9.87 17.78 -19.47
N VAL A 132 -9.29 18.55 -18.54
CA VAL A 132 -8.15 19.47 -18.68
C VAL A 132 -7.91 20.03 -17.26
N PRO A 133 -7.03 19.45 -16.44
CA PRO A 133 -6.91 19.86 -15.03
C PRO A 133 -6.63 21.36 -14.88
N CYS A 134 -5.90 21.94 -15.84
CA CYS A 134 -5.56 23.36 -15.90
C CYS A 134 -6.76 24.30 -16.11
N SER A 135 -7.83 23.82 -16.75
CA SER A 135 -9.04 24.62 -16.96
C SER A 135 -9.96 24.66 -15.75
N TYR A 136 -9.81 23.72 -14.81
CA TYR A 136 -10.62 23.63 -13.58
C TYR A 136 -9.90 24.20 -12.35
N ALA A 137 -8.59 24.02 -12.24
CA ALA A 137 -7.81 24.40 -11.06
C ALA A 137 -7.20 25.81 -11.16
N GLY A 138 -7.19 26.43 -12.35
CA GLY A 138 -6.37 27.61 -12.64
C GLY A 138 -4.89 27.23 -12.83
N SER A 139 -4.03 28.23 -13.05
CA SER A 139 -2.57 28.02 -13.09
C SER A 139 -2.07 27.59 -11.72
N GLY A 140 -1.29 26.52 -11.63
CA GLY A 140 -0.74 26.03 -10.36
C GLY A 140 -0.42 24.54 -10.31
N SER A 141 0.33 24.15 -9.28
CA SER A 141 0.69 22.76 -9.01
C SER A 141 -0.43 22.02 -8.28
N PHE A 142 -0.70 20.78 -8.66
CA PHE A 142 -1.63 19.90 -7.97
C PHE A 142 -1.04 18.50 -7.78
N SER A 143 -1.61 17.73 -6.86
CA SER A 143 -1.20 16.38 -6.55
C SER A 143 -2.38 15.43 -6.54
N THR A 144 -2.17 14.23 -7.05
CA THR A 144 -3.08 13.10 -6.89
C THR A 144 -2.47 12.20 -5.84
N SER A 145 -3.26 11.73 -4.86
CA SER A 145 -2.75 10.81 -3.84
C SER A 145 -3.72 9.66 -3.59
N ILE A 146 -3.18 8.51 -3.24
CA ILE A 146 -3.93 7.30 -2.91
C ILE A 146 -3.66 6.87 -1.46
N SER A 147 -4.65 6.25 -0.83
CA SER A 147 -4.53 5.61 0.48
C SER A 147 -5.36 4.33 0.54
N ILE A 148 -4.89 3.33 1.29
CA ILE A 148 -5.66 2.10 1.51
C ILE A 148 -6.71 2.39 2.58
N ALA A 149 -7.99 2.27 2.22
CA ALA A 149 -9.10 2.42 3.14
C ALA A 149 -9.37 1.13 3.92
N SER A 150 -9.29 -0.01 3.23
CA SER A 150 -9.52 -1.34 3.78
C SER A 150 -9.00 -2.43 2.84
N GLY A 151 -8.80 -3.63 3.38
CA GLY A 151 -8.32 -4.79 2.64
C GLY A 151 -6.78 -4.90 2.63
N PRO A 152 -6.27 -5.91 1.91
CA PRO A 152 -4.83 -6.20 1.85
C PRO A 152 -4.05 -5.22 0.98
N GLY A 153 -2.74 -5.41 0.98
CA GLY A 153 -1.76 -4.66 0.22
C GLY A 153 -1.08 -3.53 1.00
N SER A 154 -0.19 -2.85 0.28
CA SER A 154 0.56 -1.69 0.77
C SER A 154 0.77 -0.71 -0.38
N ILE A 155 1.07 0.55 -0.08
CA ILE A 155 1.45 1.53 -1.11
C ILE A 155 2.97 1.48 -1.23
N ALA A 156 3.47 1.41 -2.47
CA ALA A 156 4.90 1.39 -2.72
C ALA A 156 5.55 2.71 -2.25
N ASP A 157 6.77 2.62 -1.72
CA ASP A 157 7.49 3.75 -1.15
C ASP A 157 7.60 4.90 -2.16
N ASN A 158 7.21 6.11 -1.74
CA ASN A 158 7.19 7.33 -2.57
C ASN A 158 6.35 7.24 -3.86
N ALA A 159 5.47 6.25 -3.99
CA ALA A 159 4.65 6.04 -5.20
C ALA A 159 3.15 6.15 -4.93
N GLY A 160 2.76 6.68 -3.76
CA GLY A 160 1.37 6.94 -3.38
C GLY A 160 0.82 8.28 -3.85
N SER A 161 1.65 9.10 -4.50
CA SER A 161 1.26 10.43 -4.96
C SER A 161 1.98 10.79 -6.25
N ILE A 162 1.30 11.50 -7.13
CA ILE A 162 1.89 12.16 -8.29
C ILE A 162 1.74 13.65 -8.08
N HIS A 163 2.84 14.38 -8.21
CA HIS A 163 2.83 15.84 -8.28
C HIS A 163 2.85 16.25 -9.73
N ILE A 164 1.93 17.14 -10.06
CA ILE A 164 1.74 17.68 -11.39
C ILE A 164 1.98 19.18 -11.26
N THR A 165 3.02 19.65 -11.92
CA THR A 165 3.49 21.04 -11.84
C THR A 165 3.10 21.78 -13.11
N ASP A 166 2.86 23.09 -13.00
CA ASP A 166 2.62 23.98 -14.14
C ASP A 166 1.51 23.51 -15.10
N CYS A 167 0.29 23.43 -14.56
CA CYS A 167 -0.83 24.03 -15.28
C CYS A 167 -0.63 25.56 -15.32
#